data_AF-A0A5F0KE98-F1
#
_entry.id   AF-A0A5F0KE98-F1
#
_cell.length_a   1.000
_cell.length_b   1.000
_cell.length_c   1.000
_cell.angle_alpha   90.00
_cell.angle_beta   90.00
_cell.angle_gamma   90.00
#
_symmetry.space_group_name_H-M   'P 1'
#
loop_
_entity.id
_entity.type
_entity.pdbx_description
1 polymer ?
#
loop_
_entity_poly.entity_id
_entity_poly.type
_entity_poly.pdbx_seq_one_letter_code
_entity_poly.pdbx_strand_id
1 'polypeptide(L)'
;MAMQTRLARLARLEAATAAETMPTVIEYHRVVSVRSNDHRRGSCVVQGNEVTIFASSAAEYEQASARQAAGRNIILIAVDARCINFQQEGTQ
;
A
#
# COMPACT_ATOMS: atom_id res chain seq x y z
N MET A 1 13.77 -42.13 -16.71
CA MET A 1 12.80 -41.55 -15.74
C MET A 1 13.35 -40.40 -14.89
N ALA A 2 14.61 -40.44 -14.41
CA ALA A 2 15.18 -39.39 -13.54
C ALA A 2 15.20 -37.95 -14.14
N MET A 3 15.33 -37.82 -15.46
CA MET A 3 15.38 -36.51 -16.13
C MET A 3 14.01 -35.80 -16.18
N GLN A 4 12.92 -36.54 -16.37
CA GLN A 4 11.55 -35.99 -16.32
C GLN A 4 11.20 -35.49 -14.90
N THR A 5 11.62 -36.21 -13.87
CA THR A 5 11.41 -35.80 -12.46
C THR A 5 12.19 -34.52 -12.13
N ARG A 6 13.40 -34.36 -12.68
CA ARG A 6 14.22 -33.16 -12.48
C ARG A 6 13.63 -31.93 -13.18
N LEU A 7 13.17 -32.08 -14.42
CA LEU A 7 12.52 -31.00 -15.18
C LEU A 7 11.19 -30.56 -14.53
N ALA A 8 10.38 -31.50 -14.06
CA ALA A 8 9.13 -31.19 -13.34
C ALA A 8 9.39 -30.49 -12.01
N ARG A 9 10.48 -30.85 -11.31
CA ARG A 9 10.90 -30.19 -10.07
C ARG A 9 11.47 -28.79 -10.33
N LEU A 10 12.20 -28.61 -11.44
CA LEU A 10 12.72 -27.31 -11.86
C LEU A 10 11.58 -26.35 -12.22
N ALA A 11 10.61 -26.78 -13.03
CA ALA A 11 9.46 -25.96 -13.43
C ALA A 11 8.60 -25.54 -12.23
N ARG A 12 8.43 -26.42 -11.23
CA ARG A 12 7.75 -26.07 -9.98
C ARG A 12 8.52 -25.06 -9.12
N LEU A 13 9.85 -25.16 -9.11
CA LEU A 13 10.70 -24.18 -8.42
C LEU A 13 10.67 -22.82 -9.13
N GLU A 14 10.77 -22.80 -10.46
CA GLU A 14 10.70 -21.57 -11.26
C GLU A 14 9.35 -20.86 -11.11
N ALA A 15 8.23 -21.62 -11.11
CA ALA A 15 6.90 -21.09 -10.86
C ALA A 15 6.73 -20.55 -9.43
N ALA A 16 7.31 -21.22 -8.43
CA ALA A 16 7.31 -20.75 -7.05
C ALA A 16 8.12 -19.45 -6.89
N THR A 17 9.28 -19.36 -7.54
CA THR A 17 10.14 -18.16 -7.46
C THR A 17 9.60 -16.98 -8.24
N ALA A 18 8.91 -17.20 -9.37
CA ALA A 18 8.31 -16.13 -10.17
C ALA A 18 7.13 -15.44 -9.46
N ALA A 19 6.38 -16.18 -8.64
CA ALA A 19 5.26 -15.65 -7.87
C ALA A 19 5.70 -14.86 -6.62
N GLU A 20 6.88 -15.17 -6.05
CA GLU A 20 7.37 -14.54 -4.81
C GLU A 20 8.25 -13.30 -5.05
N THR A 21 8.89 -13.15 -6.20
CA THR A 21 10.01 -12.19 -6.35
C THR A 21 9.71 -10.92 -7.14
N MET A 22 8.52 -10.76 -7.74
CA MET A 22 8.17 -9.52 -8.44
C MET A 22 6.97 -8.81 -7.80
N PRO A 23 7.10 -7.51 -7.45
CA PRO A 23 5.96 -6.73 -7.02
C PRO A 23 4.92 -6.76 -8.13
N THR A 24 3.74 -7.26 -7.80
CA THR A 24 2.70 -7.57 -8.80
C THR A 24 1.96 -6.31 -9.24
N VAL A 25 2.07 -5.24 -8.45
CA VAL A 25 1.35 -3.98 -8.61
C VAL A 25 2.12 -2.83 -7.97
N ILE A 26 2.05 -1.66 -8.59
CA ILE A 26 2.47 -0.38 -8.02
C ILE A 26 1.24 0.29 -7.43
N GLU A 27 1.31 0.68 -6.17
CA GLU A 27 0.23 1.35 -5.44
C GLU A 27 0.67 2.75 -5.01
N TYR A 28 -0.21 3.73 -5.20
CA TYR A 28 0.01 5.11 -4.81
C TYR A 28 -0.85 5.47 -3.61
N HIS A 29 -0.23 5.74 -2.47
CA HIS A 29 -0.93 6.24 -1.29
C HIS A 29 -0.97 7.76 -1.32
N ARG A 30 -2.18 8.27 -1.47
CA ARG A 30 -2.52 9.69 -1.35
C ARG A 30 -3.20 9.92 -0.02
N VAL A 31 -2.88 11.04 0.62
CA VAL A 31 -3.59 11.49 1.81
C VAL A 31 -4.57 12.61 1.48
N VAL A 32 -5.71 12.60 2.14
CA VAL A 32 -6.60 13.74 2.29
C VAL A 32 -6.59 14.11 3.78
N SER A 33 -6.00 15.27 4.08
CA SER A 33 -6.02 15.83 5.43
C SER A 33 -7.46 16.18 5.80
N VAL A 34 -7.95 15.63 6.91
CA VAL A 34 -9.33 15.85 7.38
C VAL A 34 -9.36 16.34 8.83
N ARG A 35 -10.49 16.98 9.17
CA ARG A 35 -10.83 17.43 10.52
C ARG A 35 -10.93 16.21 11.45
N SER A 36 -10.66 16.38 12.75
CA SER A 36 -10.76 15.29 13.73
C SER A 36 -12.17 14.71 13.86
N ASN A 37 -13.20 15.50 13.53
CA ASN A 37 -14.62 15.14 13.51
C ASN A 37 -15.17 14.82 12.10
N ASP A 38 -14.32 14.75 11.08
CA ASP A 38 -14.76 14.35 9.74
C ASP A 38 -15.18 12.87 9.76
N HIS A 39 -16.37 12.58 9.23
CA HIS A 39 -16.94 11.23 9.18
C HIS A 39 -16.10 10.22 8.36
N ARG A 40 -15.21 10.71 7.50
CA ARG A 40 -14.30 9.88 6.70
C ARG A 40 -12.99 9.57 7.41
N ARG A 41 -12.66 10.24 8.52
CA ARG A 41 -11.39 10.04 9.23
C ARG A 41 -11.18 8.55 9.55
N GLY A 42 -9.98 8.05 9.25
CA GLY A 42 -9.59 6.65 9.46
C GLY A 42 -10.10 5.69 8.38
N SER A 43 -10.82 6.18 7.37
CA SER A 43 -11.21 5.39 6.20
C SER A 43 -10.19 5.49 5.06
N CYS A 44 -10.24 4.52 4.15
CA CYS A 44 -9.52 4.54 2.89
C CYS A 44 -10.47 4.21 1.73
N VAL A 45 -10.18 4.78 0.56
CA VAL A 45 -10.90 4.51 -0.69
C VAL A 45 -9.87 4.08 -1.74
N VAL A 46 -10.09 2.92 -2.35
CA VAL A 46 -9.20 2.36 -3.38
C VAL A 46 -9.84 2.56 -4.75
N GLN A 47 -9.10 3.17 -5.68
CA GLN A 47 -9.52 3.39 -7.06
C GLN A 47 -8.39 2.97 -8.01
N GLY A 48 -8.50 1.75 -8.53
CA GLY A 48 -7.40 1.13 -9.27
C GLY A 48 -6.17 0.98 -8.37
N ASN A 49 -5.10 1.69 -8.74
CA ASN A 49 -3.82 1.67 -8.01
C ASN A 49 -3.66 2.85 -7.04
N GLU A 50 -4.61 3.77 -6.97
CA GLU A 50 -4.58 4.87 -5.99
C GLU A 50 -5.37 4.48 -4.74
N VAL A 51 -4.75 4.65 -3.58
CA VAL A 51 -5.41 4.56 -2.29
C VAL A 51 -5.45 5.96 -1.69
N THR A 52 -6.66 6.47 -1.53
CA THR A 52 -6.92 7.71 -0.80
C THR A 52 -7.15 7.40 0.67
N ILE A 53 -6.33 7.95 1.55
CA ILE A 53 -6.41 7.80 3.00
C ILE A 53 -6.89 9.11 3.62
N PHE A 54 -7.94 9.06 4.43
CA PHE A 54 -8.46 10.23 5.14
C PHE A 54 -7.91 10.24 6.57
N ALA A 55 -6.97 11.14 6.85
CA ALA A 55 -6.27 11.20 8.12
C ALA A 55 -6.21 12.63 8.66
N SER A 56 -6.26 12.76 9.99
CA SER A 56 -6.15 14.05 10.68
C SER A 56 -4.75 14.33 11.23
N SER A 57 -3.83 13.38 11.12
CA SER A 57 -2.45 13.52 11.54
C SER A 57 -1.50 12.61 10.76
N ALA A 58 -0.20 12.93 10.83
CA ALA A 58 0.87 12.12 10.25
C ALA A 58 0.84 10.67 10.75
N ALA A 59 0.71 10.48 12.06
CA ALA A 59 0.68 9.14 12.67
C ALA A 59 -0.51 8.32 12.17
N GLU A 60 -1.69 8.93 12.01
CA GLU A 60 -2.86 8.25 11.45
C GLU A 60 -2.65 7.83 9.99
N TYR A 61 -2.07 8.70 9.18
CA TYR A 61 -1.77 8.40 7.79
C TYR A 61 -0.73 7.28 7.67
N GLU A 62 0.37 7.33 8.43
CA GLU A 62 1.39 6.29 8.43
C GLU A 62 0.83 4.94 8.85
N GLN A 63 0.03 4.91 9.92
CA GLN A 63 -0.60 3.69 10.39
C GLN A 63 -1.58 3.11 9.37
N ALA A 64 -2.41 3.94 8.74
CA ALA A 64 -3.35 3.51 7.72
C ALA A 64 -2.63 3.02 6.45
N SER A 65 -1.58 3.73 6.03
CA SER A 65 -0.72 3.37 4.91
C SER A 65 -0.04 2.02 5.14
N ALA A 66 0.58 1.82 6.31
CA ALA A 66 1.21 0.56 6.67
C ALA A 66 0.19 -0.59 6.73
N ARG A 67 -1.01 -0.34 7.29
CA ARG A 67 -2.08 -1.33 7.35
C ARG A 67 -2.58 -1.75 5.97
N GLN A 68 -2.69 -0.81 5.03
CA GLN A 68 -3.11 -1.06 3.65
C GLN A 68 -2.07 -1.89 2.87
N ALA A 69 -0.78 -1.66 3.14
CA ALA A 69 0.32 -2.38 2.49
C ALA A 69 0.64 -3.73 3.16
N ALA A 70 0.18 -3.96 4.40
CA ALA A 70 0.56 -5.12 5.19
C ALA A 70 0.22 -6.45 4.50
N GLY A 71 1.23 -7.32 4.37
CA GLY A 71 1.07 -8.67 3.80
C GLY A 71 0.90 -8.72 2.29
N ARG A 72 1.11 -7.60 1.58
CA ARG A 72 0.94 -7.51 0.12
C ARG A 72 2.30 -7.33 -0.57
N ASN A 73 2.49 -7.98 -1.72
CA ASN A 73 3.70 -7.86 -2.53
C ASN A 73 3.57 -6.69 -3.53
N ILE A 74 3.79 -5.47 -3.05
CA ILE A 74 3.58 -4.22 -3.81
C ILE A 74 4.81 -3.33 -3.80
N ILE A 75 4.97 -2.51 -4.85
CA ILE A 75 5.76 -1.28 -4.74
C ILE A 75 4.82 -0.19 -4.23
N LEU A 76 5.13 0.37 -3.08
CA LEU A 76 4.40 1.49 -2.51
C LEU A 76 5.07 2.81 -2.88
N ILE A 77 4.32 3.70 -3.53
CA ILE A 77 4.67 5.11 -3.70
C ILE A 77 3.80 5.91 -2.75
N ALA A 78 4.40 6.56 -1.75
CA ALA A 78 3.69 7.33 -0.74
C ALA A 78 4.38 8.68 -0.53
N VAL A 79 3.59 9.71 -0.21
CA VAL A 79 4.14 10.99 0.28
C VAL A 79 4.58 10.79 1.73
N ASP A 80 5.76 11.29 2.08
CA ASP A 80 6.25 11.30 3.47
C ASP A 80 5.30 12.14 4.35
N ALA A 81 4.88 11.59 5.49
CA ALA A 81 3.92 12.22 6.38
C ALA A 81 4.38 13.59 6.88
N ARG A 82 5.70 13.82 6.99
CA ARG A 82 6.29 15.10 7.41
C ARG A 82 6.14 16.19 6.35
N CYS A 83 5.91 15.81 5.10
CA CYS A 83 5.68 16.74 3.98
C CYS A 83 4.21 17.12 3.81
N ILE A 84 3.31 16.59 4.64
CA ILE A 84 1.87 16.81 4.54
C ILE A 84 1.45 17.84 5.59
N ASN A 85 0.75 18.88 5.14
CA ASN A 85 0.12 19.80 6.06
C ASN A 85 -1.20 19.21 6.58
N PHE A 86 -1.14 18.66 7.81
CA PHE A 86 -2.32 18.21 8.53
C PHE A 86 -3.08 19.35 9.23
N GLN A 87 -2.51 20.56 9.26
CA GLN A 87 -3.25 21.75 9.66
C GLN A 87 -4.25 22.06 8.56
N GLN A 88 -5.52 21.90 8.89
CA GLN A 88 -6.56 22.41 8.01
C GLN A 88 -6.38 23.91 7.80
N GLU A 89 -6.55 24.34 6.56
CA GLU A 89 -7.09 25.66 6.27
C GLU A 89 -8.39 25.84 7.05
N GLY A 90 -8.22 26.53 8.17
CA GLY A 90 -9.21 26.96 9.13
C GLY A 90 -8.62 28.16 9.86
N THR A 91 -8.00 29.07 9.09
CA THR A 91 -7.87 30.46 9.48
C THR A 91 -9.29 30.98 9.70
N GLN A 92 -9.69 31.02 10.97
CA GLN A 92 -10.54 32.09 11.46
C GLN A 92 -9.63 33.13 12.09
#